data_AF-A0A061RJM5-F1
#
_entry.id   AF-A0A061RJM5-F1
#
_cell.length_a   1.000
_cell.length_b   1.000
_cell.length_c   1.000
_cell.angle_alpha   90.00
_cell.angle_beta   90.00
_cell.angle_gamma   90.00
#
_symmetry.space_group_name_H-M   'P 1'
#
loop_
_entity.id
_entity.type
_entity.pdbx_description
1 polymer ?
#
loop_
_entity_poly.entity_id
_entity_poly.type
_entity_poly.pdbx_seq_one_letter_code
_entity_poly.pdbx_strand_id
1 'polypeptide(L)'
;KGEKETREGLLEERDSLWVSLRHMFIADASMKLNSLLADFRCSGELTPDHSKLKGVVQSLGEYNQGLSKLSLHIDIAAELNRITRDVGLDSVGKLEQDLVFGDATSKEIIDLLSKRQDLEWLDKVRLLMCYVATHPEKLDAAKAKQWQKLANLKPEYMHTIRNLEYLGVAVSKREAKSALS
;
A
#
# COMPACT_ATOMS: atom_id res chain seq x y z
N LYS A 1 26.37 -10.87 14.23
CA LYS A 1 25.20 -10.33 13.51
C LYS A 1 25.67 -9.04 12.86
N GLY A 2 25.76 -8.99 11.52
CA GLY A 2 26.12 -7.75 10.83
C GLY A 2 25.03 -6.70 11.07
N GLU A 3 25.44 -5.46 11.32
CA GLU A 3 24.52 -4.33 11.41
C GLU A 3 23.73 -4.23 10.10
N LYS A 4 22.40 -4.04 10.20
CA LYS A 4 21.59 -3.72 9.04
C LYS A 4 21.98 -2.32 8.59
N GLU A 5 22.68 -2.23 7.47
CA GLU A 5 23.01 -0.96 6.84
C GLU A 5 21.69 -0.26 6.46
N THR A 6 21.50 0.96 6.94
CA THR A 6 20.35 1.80 6.55
C THR A 6 20.78 2.65 5.37
N ARG A 7 20.05 2.56 4.26
CA ARG A 7 20.31 3.34 3.04
C ARG A 7 19.13 4.27 2.78
N GLU A 8 19.43 5.52 2.47
CA GLU A 8 18.44 6.47 1.96
C GLU A 8 18.46 6.45 0.42
N GLY A 9 17.29 6.45 -0.20
CA GLY A 9 17.12 6.43 -1.65
C GLY A 9 16.08 7.45 -2.09
N LEU A 10 16.32 8.13 -3.21
CA LEU A 10 15.42 9.13 -3.78
C LEU A 10 14.62 8.53 -4.94
N LEU A 11 13.29 8.57 -4.84
CA LEU A 11 12.38 8.17 -5.91
C LEU A 11 12.00 9.39 -6.75
N GLU A 12 12.58 9.54 -7.93
CA GLU A 12 12.41 10.73 -8.79
C GLU A 12 12.32 10.40 -10.28
N GLU A 13 11.83 11.36 -11.09
CA GLU A 13 11.64 11.20 -12.54
C GLU A 13 12.93 10.91 -13.32
N ARG A 14 14.10 11.24 -12.75
CA ARG A 14 15.41 10.95 -13.36
C ARG A 14 15.80 9.48 -13.23
N ASP A 15 15.11 8.72 -12.38
CA ASP A 15 15.27 7.27 -12.31
C ASP A 15 14.29 6.58 -13.28
N SER A 16 14.81 6.20 -14.44
CA SER A 16 14.03 5.51 -15.47
C SER A 16 13.45 4.18 -14.98
N LEU A 17 14.13 3.50 -14.04
CA LEU A 17 13.62 2.25 -13.48
C LEU A 17 12.37 2.53 -12.63
N TRP A 18 12.44 3.52 -11.72
CA TRP A 18 11.29 3.97 -10.93
C TRP A 18 10.09 4.36 -11.79
N VAL A 19 10.30 5.23 -12.79
CA VAL A 19 9.22 5.68 -13.71
C VAL A 19 8.55 4.50 -14.40
N SER A 20 9.33 3.48 -14.76
CA SER A 20 8.82 2.28 -15.41
C SER A 20 8.09 1.30 -14.49
N LEU A 21 8.29 1.39 -13.16
CA LEU A 21 7.76 0.45 -12.16
C LEU A 21 6.58 1.01 -11.38
N ARG A 22 6.56 2.32 -11.09
CA ARG A 22 5.65 2.97 -10.11
C ARG A 22 4.14 2.83 -10.37
N HIS A 23 3.75 2.45 -11.58
CA HIS A 23 2.35 2.25 -11.97
C HIS A 23 2.02 0.78 -12.31
N MET A 24 3.02 -0.11 -12.22
CA MET A 24 2.81 -1.54 -12.44
C MET A 24 2.18 -2.18 -11.20
N PHE A 25 1.46 -3.27 -11.42
CA PHE A 25 1.08 -4.15 -10.32
C PHE A 25 2.34 -4.73 -9.66
N ILE A 26 2.35 -4.84 -8.34
CA ILE A 26 3.56 -5.21 -7.57
C ILE A 26 4.14 -6.57 -7.97
N ALA A 27 3.29 -7.54 -8.35
CA ALA A 27 3.74 -8.83 -8.84
C ALA A 27 4.50 -8.69 -10.17
N ASP A 28 3.98 -7.91 -11.11
CA ASP A 28 4.61 -7.66 -12.40
C ASP A 28 5.93 -6.88 -12.24
N ALA A 29 5.94 -5.89 -11.34
CA ALA A 29 7.14 -5.15 -10.99
C ALA A 29 8.22 -6.09 -10.42
N SER A 30 7.84 -7.01 -9.53
CA SER A 30 8.77 -8.00 -8.94
C SER A 30 9.35 -8.94 -10.02
N MET A 31 8.53 -9.41 -10.96
CA MET A 31 9.00 -10.24 -12.08
C MET A 31 9.96 -9.47 -12.98
N LYS A 32 9.63 -8.22 -13.32
CA LYS A 32 10.48 -7.35 -14.14
C LYS A 32 11.84 -7.09 -13.48
N LEU A 33 11.85 -6.80 -12.18
CA LEU A 33 13.08 -6.60 -11.40
C LEU A 33 13.98 -7.84 -11.41
N ASN A 34 13.39 -9.03 -11.25
CA ASN A 34 14.14 -10.29 -11.33
C ASN A 34 14.72 -10.55 -12.72
N SER A 35 13.98 -10.24 -13.79
CA SER A 35 14.48 -10.32 -15.16
C SER A 35 15.67 -9.38 -15.38
N LEU A 36 15.54 -8.12 -14.97
CA LEU A 36 16.62 -7.14 -15.09
C LEU A 36 17.87 -7.58 -14.31
N LEU A 37 17.71 -8.14 -13.12
CA LEU A 37 18.84 -8.66 -12.34
C LEU A 37 19.57 -9.80 -13.06
N ALA A 38 18.82 -10.69 -13.73
CA ALA A 38 19.41 -11.75 -14.54
C ALA A 38 20.20 -11.17 -15.74
N ASP A 39 19.62 -10.20 -16.45
CA ASP A 39 20.26 -9.54 -17.60
C ASP A 39 21.54 -8.80 -17.16
N PHE A 40 21.49 -8.09 -16.04
CA PHE A 40 22.66 -7.41 -15.46
C PHE A 40 23.81 -8.38 -15.17
N ARG A 41 23.51 -9.56 -14.61
CA ARG A 41 24.52 -10.60 -14.31
C ARG A 41 25.17 -11.13 -15.58
N CYS A 42 24.41 -11.34 -16.66
CA CYS A 42 24.96 -11.77 -17.95
C CYS A 42 25.80 -10.67 -18.62
N SER A 43 25.42 -9.40 -18.46
CA SER A 43 26.17 -8.26 -19.04
C SER A 43 27.49 -7.95 -18.32
N GLY A 44 27.70 -8.43 -17.09
CA GLY A 44 28.91 -8.20 -16.30
C GLY A 44 30.11 -9.06 -16.72
N GLU A 45 29.92 -10.04 -17.61
CA GLU A 45 30.99 -10.92 -18.12
C GLU A 45 31.82 -10.31 -19.27
N LEU A 46 31.83 -8.98 -19.41
CA LEU A 46 32.62 -8.30 -20.44
C LEU A 46 34.12 -8.47 -20.18
N THR A 47 34.78 -9.17 -21.09
CA THR A 47 36.23 -9.41 -21.10
C THR A 47 37.01 -8.09 -21.33
N PRO A 48 38.05 -7.77 -20.54
CA PRO A 48 38.75 -6.52 -20.70
C PRO A 48 39.78 -6.58 -21.83
N ASP A 49 39.56 -5.79 -22.89
CA ASP A 49 40.62 -5.37 -23.80
C ASP A 49 41.38 -4.20 -23.15
N HIS A 50 42.63 -4.43 -22.76
CA HIS A 50 43.47 -3.51 -21.99
C HIS A 50 43.80 -2.19 -22.71
N SER A 51 43.48 -2.05 -24.00
CA SER A 51 43.76 -0.86 -24.81
C SER A 51 42.78 0.32 -24.58
N LYS A 52 41.68 0.12 -23.83
CA LYS A 52 40.61 1.13 -23.63
C LYS A 52 40.25 1.41 -22.16
N LEU A 53 41.24 1.38 -21.26
CA LEU A 53 41.08 1.55 -19.80
C LEU A 53 40.14 2.71 -19.39
N LYS A 54 40.19 3.87 -20.06
CA LYS A 54 39.32 5.01 -19.73
C LYS A 54 37.83 4.73 -20.01
N GLY A 55 37.52 4.02 -21.10
CA GLY A 55 36.16 3.60 -21.43
C GLY A 55 35.64 2.53 -20.46
N VAL A 56 36.51 1.58 -20.09
CA VAL A 56 36.18 0.53 -19.12
C VAL A 56 35.83 1.11 -17.75
N VAL A 57 36.60 2.08 -17.24
CA VAL A 57 36.32 2.74 -15.95
C VAL A 57 34.99 3.48 -15.97
N GLN A 58 34.68 4.19 -17.07
CA GLN A 58 33.40 4.87 -17.21
C GLN A 58 32.22 3.88 -17.24
N SER A 59 32.33 2.82 -18.05
CA SER A 59 31.30 1.77 -18.13
C SER A 59 31.10 1.04 -16.80
N LEU A 60 32.15 0.82 -16.01
CA LEU A 60 32.04 0.28 -14.66
C LEU A 60 31.30 1.21 -13.69
N GLY A 61 31.54 2.53 -13.79
CA GLY A 61 30.82 3.52 -13.00
C GLY A 61 29.32 3.54 -13.31
N GLU A 62 28.96 3.54 -14.60
CA GLU A 62 27.58 3.47 -15.06
C GLU A 62 26.91 2.15 -14.67
N TYR A 63 27.62 1.02 -14.80
CA TYR A 63 27.18 -0.30 -14.36
C TYR A 63 26.88 -0.33 -12.85
N ASN A 64 27.79 0.18 -12.02
CA ASN A 64 27.61 0.23 -10.57
C ASN A 64 26.44 1.13 -10.16
N GLN A 65 26.24 2.26 -10.84
CA GLN A 65 25.08 3.12 -10.61
C GLN A 65 23.77 2.42 -10.99
N GLY A 66 23.72 1.73 -12.13
CA GLY A 66 22.58 0.92 -12.56
C GLY A 66 22.25 -0.19 -11.56
N LEU A 67 23.27 -0.92 -11.11
CA LEU A 67 23.13 -2.00 -10.12
C LEU A 67 22.65 -1.47 -8.77
N SER A 68 23.15 -0.30 -8.32
CA SER A 68 22.70 0.33 -7.08
C SER A 68 21.22 0.69 -7.11
N LYS A 69 20.74 1.28 -8.22
CA LYS A 69 19.31 1.59 -8.42
C LYS A 69 18.47 0.32 -8.47
N LEU A 70 18.91 -0.69 -9.22
CA LEU A 70 18.21 -1.97 -9.30
C LEU A 70 18.08 -2.64 -7.94
N SER A 71 19.16 -2.67 -7.15
CA SER A 71 19.17 -3.21 -5.79
C SER A 71 18.16 -2.48 -4.90
N LEU A 72 18.11 -1.14 -4.96
CA LEU A 72 17.16 -0.35 -4.18
C LEU A 72 15.71 -0.76 -4.47
N HIS A 73 15.33 -0.90 -5.75
CA HIS A 73 13.96 -1.26 -6.12
C HIS A 73 13.61 -2.71 -5.77
N ILE A 74 14.59 -3.63 -5.82
CA ILE A 74 14.42 -5.00 -5.32
C ILE A 74 14.14 -5.00 -3.82
N ASP A 75 14.91 -4.23 -3.04
CA ASP A 75 14.73 -4.13 -1.60
C ASP A 75 13.36 -3.53 -1.24
N ILE A 76 12.92 -2.48 -1.96
CA ILE A 76 11.58 -1.89 -1.80
C ILE A 76 10.49 -2.92 -2.10
N ALA A 77 10.57 -3.62 -3.24
CA ALA A 77 9.57 -4.62 -3.61
C ALA A 77 9.51 -5.79 -2.61
N ALA A 78 10.68 -6.24 -2.11
CA ALA A 78 10.75 -7.27 -1.09
C ALA A 78 10.11 -6.82 0.22
N GLU A 79 10.38 -5.58 0.66
CA GLU A 79 9.81 -5.05 1.90
C GLU A 79 8.29 -4.82 1.80
N LEU A 80 7.79 -4.32 0.66
CA LEU A 80 6.34 -4.21 0.43
C LEU A 80 5.64 -5.56 0.48
N ASN A 81 6.21 -6.58 -0.17
CA ASN A 81 5.67 -7.95 -0.14
C ASN A 81 5.72 -8.55 1.28
N ARG A 82 6.75 -8.21 2.06
CA ARG A 82 6.85 -8.62 3.46
C ARG A 82 5.76 -7.98 4.31
N ILE A 83 5.63 -6.66 4.27
CA ILE A 83 4.61 -5.92 5.03
C ILE A 83 3.21 -6.39 4.66
N THR A 84 2.93 -6.56 3.37
CA THR A 84 1.62 -7.03 2.88
C THR A 84 1.24 -8.38 3.49
N ARG A 85 2.20 -9.31 3.56
CA ARG A 85 2.01 -10.64 4.13
C ARG A 85 1.91 -10.62 5.65
N ASP A 86 2.85 -9.94 6.31
CA ASP A 86 2.97 -9.92 7.78
C ASP A 86 1.75 -9.26 8.43
N VAL A 87 1.25 -8.17 7.84
CA VAL A 87 0.03 -7.48 8.29
C VAL A 87 -1.23 -8.15 7.73
N GLY A 88 -1.12 -8.97 6.68
CA GLY A 88 -2.24 -9.63 6.03
C GLY A 88 -3.15 -8.65 5.27
N LEU A 89 -2.55 -7.65 4.63
CA LEU A 89 -3.24 -6.60 3.88
C LEU A 89 -4.01 -7.13 2.66
N ASP A 90 -3.64 -8.30 2.14
CA ASP A 90 -4.36 -8.95 1.03
C ASP A 90 -5.86 -9.14 1.35
N SER A 91 -6.14 -9.63 2.56
CA SER A 91 -7.52 -9.86 3.02
C SER A 91 -8.31 -8.58 3.22
N VAL A 92 -7.65 -7.53 3.74
CA VAL A 92 -8.25 -6.21 3.95
C VAL A 92 -8.53 -5.54 2.61
N GLY A 93 -7.52 -5.47 1.73
CA GLY A 93 -7.63 -4.84 0.42
C GLY A 93 -8.64 -5.54 -0.49
N LYS A 94 -8.73 -6.86 -0.44
CA LYS A 94 -9.78 -7.60 -1.16
C LYS A 94 -11.18 -7.21 -0.66
N LEU A 95 -11.37 -7.15 0.65
CA LEU A 95 -12.66 -6.75 1.21
C LEU A 95 -12.98 -5.28 0.92
N GLU A 96 -12.00 -4.38 0.95
CA GLU A 96 -12.18 -2.98 0.52
C GLU A 96 -12.70 -2.91 -0.92
N GLN A 97 -12.13 -3.69 -1.84
CA GLN A 97 -12.60 -3.79 -3.22
C GLN A 97 -14.03 -4.33 -3.29
N ASP A 98 -14.30 -5.45 -2.62
CA ASP A 98 -15.61 -6.09 -2.68
C ASP A 98 -16.72 -5.17 -2.13
N LEU A 99 -16.42 -4.34 -1.12
CA LEU A 99 -17.34 -3.33 -0.63
C LEU A 99 -17.61 -2.21 -1.63
N VAL A 100 -16.61 -1.83 -2.44
CA VAL A 100 -16.72 -0.78 -3.46
C VAL A 100 -17.47 -1.28 -4.70
N PHE A 101 -17.24 -2.53 -5.10
CA PHE A 101 -17.92 -3.14 -6.23
C PHE A 101 -19.31 -3.73 -5.89
N GLY A 102 -19.64 -3.84 -4.60
CA GLY A 102 -20.93 -4.35 -4.13
C GLY A 102 -20.99 -5.86 -3.94
N ASP A 103 -19.85 -6.53 -3.97
CA ASP A 103 -19.68 -7.98 -3.78
C ASP A 103 -19.62 -8.38 -2.29
N ALA A 104 -19.46 -7.41 -1.38
CA ALA A 104 -19.45 -7.63 0.06
C ALA A 104 -20.41 -6.70 0.81
N THR A 105 -20.73 -7.10 2.05
CA THR A 105 -21.64 -6.39 2.94
C THR A 105 -20.99 -6.14 4.30
N SER A 106 -21.76 -5.62 5.26
CA SER A 106 -21.30 -5.50 6.64
C SER A 106 -20.98 -6.84 7.31
N LYS A 107 -21.47 -7.97 6.78
CA LYS A 107 -21.21 -9.30 7.36
C LYS A 107 -19.73 -9.67 7.29
N GLU A 108 -19.13 -9.45 6.12
CA GLU A 108 -17.73 -9.76 5.86
C GLU A 108 -16.79 -8.85 6.68
N ILE A 109 -17.17 -7.58 6.87
CA ILE A 109 -16.48 -6.66 7.79
C ILE A 109 -16.52 -7.20 9.22
N ILE A 110 -17.69 -7.65 9.67
CA ILE A 110 -17.85 -8.16 11.03
C ILE A 110 -17.00 -9.41 11.23
N ASP A 111 -16.98 -10.32 10.25
CA ASP A 111 -16.18 -11.54 10.28
C ASP A 111 -14.68 -11.23 10.35
N LEU A 112 -14.18 -10.37 9.46
CA LEU A 112 -12.77 -9.97 9.42
C LEU A 112 -12.35 -9.33 10.74
N LEU A 113 -13.09 -8.32 11.22
CA LEU A 113 -12.73 -7.60 12.44
C LEU A 113 -12.81 -8.52 13.66
N SER A 114 -13.75 -9.45 13.72
CA SER A 114 -13.83 -10.43 14.83
C SER A 114 -12.60 -11.34 14.88
N LYS A 115 -12.07 -11.74 13.73
CA LYS A 115 -10.93 -12.67 13.61
C LYS A 115 -9.57 -11.96 13.68
N ARG A 116 -9.48 -10.73 13.18
CA ARG A 116 -8.23 -9.99 12.99
C ARG A 116 -8.16 -8.75 13.87
N GLN A 117 -8.19 -8.97 15.19
CA GLN A 117 -8.03 -7.91 16.19
C GLN A 117 -6.63 -7.28 16.20
N ASP A 118 -5.64 -7.99 15.64
CA ASP A 118 -4.24 -7.60 15.45
C ASP A 118 -4.03 -6.53 14.38
N LEU A 119 -5.03 -6.26 13.53
CA LEU A 119 -4.91 -5.21 12.52
C LEU A 119 -4.69 -3.83 13.16
N GLU A 120 -3.86 -3.04 12.49
CA GLU A 120 -3.65 -1.65 12.88
C GLU A 120 -4.96 -0.87 12.83
N TRP A 121 -5.11 0.08 13.75
CA TRP A 121 -6.34 0.87 13.86
C TRP A 121 -6.67 1.61 12.56
N LEU A 122 -5.65 2.02 11.81
CA LEU A 122 -5.81 2.75 10.55
C LEU A 122 -6.45 1.87 9.47
N ASP A 123 -6.05 0.60 9.36
CA ASP A 123 -6.62 -0.34 8.39
C ASP A 123 -8.09 -0.62 8.71
N LYS A 124 -8.41 -0.78 10.00
CA LYS A 124 -9.80 -0.95 10.46
C LYS A 124 -10.64 0.28 10.11
N VAL A 125 -10.13 1.49 10.36
CA VAL A 125 -10.84 2.74 10.05
C VAL A 125 -11.06 2.89 8.55
N ARG A 126 -10.05 2.64 7.72
CA ARG A 126 -10.16 2.70 6.25
C ARG A 126 -11.23 1.75 5.71
N LEU A 127 -11.25 0.51 6.20
CA LEU A 127 -12.27 -0.45 5.82
C LEU A 127 -13.70 0.02 6.17
N LEU A 128 -13.89 0.60 7.37
CA LEU A 128 -15.18 1.17 7.77
C LEU A 128 -15.53 2.42 6.93
N MET A 129 -14.54 3.22 6.52
CA MET A 129 -14.72 4.36 5.61
C MET A 129 -15.19 3.91 4.22
N CYS A 130 -14.60 2.84 3.66
CA CYS A 130 -15.06 2.24 2.41
C CYS A 130 -16.54 1.84 2.50
N TYR A 131 -16.94 1.17 3.58
CA TYR A 131 -18.33 0.79 3.77
C TYR A 131 -19.27 1.99 3.78
N VAL A 132 -19.01 3.02 4.60
CA VAL A 132 -19.94 4.16 4.71
C VAL A 132 -20.00 4.98 3.43
N ALA A 133 -18.92 5.03 2.67
CA ALA A 133 -18.88 5.69 1.37
C ALA A 133 -19.76 4.96 0.34
N THR A 134 -19.84 3.64 0.40
CA THR A 134 -20.64 2.82 -0.53
C THR A 134 -22.05 2.53 -0.02
N HIS A 135 -22.30 2.79 1.27
CA HIS A 135 -23.58 2.57 1.95
C HIS A 135 -24.04 3.85 2.64
N PRO A 136 -24.48 4.86 1.87
CA PRO A 136 -24.86 6.14 2.42
C PRO A 136 -25.97 5.99 3.46
N GLU A 137 -25.90 6.82 4.50
CA GLU A 137 -26.84 6.93 5.61
C GLU A 137 -26.99 5.68 6.47
N LYS A 138 -26.11 4.68 6.32
CA LYS A 138 -26.20 3.39 7.04
C LYS A 138 -25.39 3.33 8.34
N LEU A 139 -24.75 4.41 8.79
CA LEU A 139 -24.04 4.46 10.07
C LEU A 139 -24.78 5.33 11.10
N ASP A 140 -25.81 4.75 11.72
CA ASP A 140 -26.47 5.36 12.87
C ASP A 140 -25.62 5.26 14.16
N ALA A 141 -26.06 5.92 15.22
CA ALA A 141 -25.34 5.96 16.50
C ALA A 141 -25.19 4.57 17.16
N ALA A 142 -26.16 3.68 17.00
CA ALA A 142 -26.11 2.34 17.59
C ALA A 142 -25.08 1.47 16.86
N LYS A 143 -25.11 1.49 15.53
CA LYS A 143 -24.16 0.79 14.68
C LYS A 143 -22.75 1.32 14.83
N ALA A 144 -22.58 2.65 14.95
CA ALA A 144 -21.28 3.26 15.23
C ALA A 144 -20.68 2.74 16.55
N LYS A 145 -21.47 2.66 17.63
CA LYS A 145 -21.02 2.07 18.91
C LYS A 145 -20.70 0.59 18.79
N GLN A 146 -21.53 -0.17 18.07
CA GLN A 146 -21.29 -1.59 17.81
C GLN A 146 -19.97 -1.80 17.08
N TRP A 147 -19.73 -1.05 16.00
CA TRP A 147 -18.53 -1.17 15.18
C TRP A 147 -17.27 -0.69 15.90
N GLN A 148 -17.37 0.39 16.68
CA GLN A 148 -16.29 0.83 17.54
C GLN A 148 -15.86 -0.28 18.50
N LYS A 149 -16.82 -0.92 19.19
CA LYS A 149 -16.54 -2.00 20.13
C LYS A 149 -15.96 -3.22 19.41
N LEU A 150 -16.54 -3.60 18.27
CA LEU A 150 -16.10 -4.73 17.47
C LEU A 150 -14.66 -4.57 16.95
N ALA A 151 -14.33 -3.38 16.45
CA ALA A 151 -13.00 -3.08 15.91
C ALA A 151 -11.95 -2.78 17.00
N ASN A 152 -12.38 -2.72 18.27
CA ASN A 152 -11.57 -2.26 19.40
C ASN A 152 -10.91 -0.89 19.13
N LEU A 153 -11.69 0.04 18.57
CA LEU A 153 -11.22 1.37 18.23
C LEU A 153 -11.42 2.34 19.39
N LYS A 154 -10.44 3.21 19.59
CA LYS A 154 -10.61 4.38 20.47
C LYS A 154 -11.73 5.28 19.92
N PRO A 155 -12.49 5.95 20.78
CA PRO A 155 -13.55 6.87 20.35
C PRO A 155 -13.05 7.96 19.39
N GLU A 156 -11.81 8.43 19.56
CA GLU A 156 -11.19 9.45 18.70
C GLU A 156 -11.15 9.04 17.22
N TYR A 157 -10.86 7.77 16.92
CA TYR A 157 -10.76 7.26 15.55
C TYR A 157 -12.12 7.16 14.84
N MET A 158 -13.22 7.04 15.58
CA MET A 158 -14.56 7.05 15.01
C MET A 158 -14.95 8.42 14.43
N HIS A 159 -14.32 9.50 14.91
CA HIS A 159 -14.53 10.84 14.33
C HIS A 159 -13.99 10.91 12.90
N THR A 160 -12.91 10.21 12.58
CA THR A 160 -12.35 10.15 11.21
C THR A 160 -13.40 9.66 10.21
N ILE A 161 -14.19 8.65 10.59
CA ILE A 161 -15.25 8.10 9.74
C ILE A 161 -16.40 9.11 9.59
N ARG A 162 -16.82 9.74 10.69
CA ARG A 162 -17.90 10.76 10.67
C ARG A 162 -17.50 12.01 9.90
N ASN A 163 -16.23 12.41 9.96
CA ASN A 163 -15.74 13.62 9.29
C ASN A 163 -15.82 13.54 7.77
N LEU A 164 -16.06 12.36 7.19
CA LEU A 164 -16.42 12.22 5.78
C LEU A 164 -17.68 13.02 5.40
N GLU A 165 -18.57 13.32 6.35
CA GLU A 165 -19.72 14.20 6.13
C GLU A 165 -19.29 15.62 5.72
N TYR A 166 -18.18 16.13 6.26
CA TYR A 166 -17.60 17.42 5.85
C TYR A 166 -17.01 17.39 4.43
N LEU A 167 -16.79 16.20 3.89
CA LEU A 167 -16.34 15.96 2.52
C LEU A 167 -17.49 15.57 1.58
N GLY A 168 -18.74 15.67 2.04
CA GLY A 168 -19.94 15.41 1.24
C GLY A 168 -20.39 13.95 1.19
N VAL A 169 -19.79 13.05 1.98
CA VAL A 169 -20.28 11.66 2.11
C VAL A 169 -21.46 11.62 3.07
N ALA A 170 -22.59 11.03 2.65
CA ALA A 170 -23.73 10.83 3.54
C ALA A 170 -23.45 9.67 4.50
N VAL A 171 -22.84 9.91 5.66
CA VAL A 171 -22.48 8.83 6.61
C VAL A 171 -23.67 8.41 7.46
N SER A 172 -24.33 9.37 8.11
CA SER A 172 -25.52 9.15 8.93
C SER A 172 -26.76 9.77 8.29
N LYS A 173 -27.96 9.27 8.62
CA LYS A 173 -29.21 9.93 8.23
C LYS A 173 -29.22 11.33 8.83
N ARG A 174 -29.31 12.36 7.98
CA ARG A 174 -29.59 13.70 8.47
C ARG A 174 -30.98 13.68 9.10
N GLU A 175 -31.06 13.98 10.39
CA GLU A 175 -32.35 14.35 10.97
C GLU A 175 -32.87 15.53 10.15
N ALA A 176 -34.06 15.38 9.58
CA ALA A 176 -34.71 16.49 8.90
C ALA A 176 -34.79 17.62 9.92
N LYS A 177 -34.08 18.73 9.66
CA LYS A 177 -34.30 19.95 10.43
C LYS A 177 -35.79 20.24 10.29
N SER A 178 -36.55 20.04 11.37
CA SER A 178 -37.90 20.54 11.49
C SER A 178 -37.82 22.00 11.06
N ALA A 179 -38.43 22.32 9.91
CA ALA A 179 -38.55 23.69 9.50
C ALA A 179 -39.25 24.41 10.65
N LEU A 180 -38.56 25.40 11.21
CA LEU A 180 -38.99 26.27 12.30
C LEU A 180 -40.51 26.46 12.30
N SER A 181 -41.17 26.04 13.39
CA SER A 181 -42.50 26.53 13.75
C SER A 181 -42.38 27.89 14.41
#